data_AF-A0A534DQI0-F1
#
_entry.id   AF-A0A534DQI0-F1
#
_cell.length_a   1.000
_cell.length_b   1.000
_cell.length_c   1.000
_cell.angle_alpha   90.00
_cell.angle_beta   90.00
_cell.angle_gamma   90.00
#
_symmetry.space_group_name_H-M   'P 1'
#
loop_
_entity.id
_entity.type
_entity.pdbx_description
1 polymer ?
#
loop_
_entity_poly.entity_id
_entity_poly.type
_entity_poly.pdbx_seq_one_letter_code
_entity_poly.pdbx_strand_id
1 'polypeptide(L)'
;MTERIGILLVNSGTPQAAEAAAVRAFLARFLADPRVVELPRALWLPLLYGIVLPLRPRRVAKKYRRIWSATGSPLKEHSERLSAELAGALAQRILAPLSVELGMLYSPPDVRAALGRLRASGAQRILVLPLFPQYCGATTGAVFDQVTAELSRWRSLPELHFIADYHEHPGYIEALRASVTEHWQAHGRTAHLLISFHGIPERYVQQGDPYFERCQTSARLLADELLLPDGAWSVSFQSRFGPTGWLKPYTIEVLNGMPARGLREVTVVCPGFAVDCLETLEEIDIENREAFMRAGGLRFQYVPALNARAAHALRRPRRAGRGGVLRAARLHTGDHHRHLEPPLRCAERRAALGRTASAAGSLAGADLRAPGHRGLGAAAHRCRHRAHGLPHRR
;
A
#
# COMPACT_ATOMS: atom_id res chain seq x y z
N MET A 1 22.02 -18.93 33.19
CA MET A 1 22.21 -18.93 31.73
C MET A 1 21.69 -17.60 31.21
N THR A 2 22.45 -16.88 30.39
CA THR A 2 21.98 -15.63 29.77
C THR A 2 20.83 -15.92 28.83
N GLU A 3 19.71 -15.23 29.01
CA GLU A 3 18.51 -15.39 28.19
C GLU A 3 18.81 -15.03 26.72
N ARG A 4 18.40 -15.90 25.78
CA ARG A 4 18.56 -15.63 24.35
C ARG A 4 17.35 -14.87 23.81
N ILE A 5 17.61 -13.83 23.03
CA ILE A 5 16.60 -13.02 22.34
C ILE A 5 16.39 -13.59 20.93
N GLY A 6 15.17 -13.97 20.60
CA GLY A 6 14.76 -14.32 19.25
C GLY A 6 14.16 -13.12 18.53
N ILE A 7 14.52 -12.92 17.26
CA ILE A 7 13.91 -11.93 16.38
C ILE A 7 13.32 -12.67 15.19
N LEU A 8 12.01 -12.61 15.06
CA LEU A 8 11.27 -13.18 13.94
C LEU A 8 10.95 -12.06 12.94
N LEU A 9 11.61 -12.06 11.79
CA LEU A 9 11.23 -11.25 10.65
C LEU A 9 10.13 -11.97 9.87
N VAL A 10 9.03 -11.28 9.55
CA VAL A 10 7.91 -11.89 8.82
C VAL A 10 7.57 -11.13 7.55
N ASN A 11 7.50 -11.82 6.43
CA ASN A 11 7.03 -11.26 5.16
C ASN A 11 5.92 -12.14 4.54
N SER A 12 5.28 -11.70 3.47
CA SER A 12 4.18 -12.42 2.82
C SER A 12 4.65 -13.74 2.20
N GLY A 13 5.86 -13.75 1.65
CA GLY A 13 6.42 -14.88 0.92
C GLY A 13 6.19 -14.77 -0.59
N THR A 14 6.59 -15.82 -1.30
CA THR A 14 6.64 -15.85 -2.76
C THR A 14 6.49 -17.29 -3.25
N PRO A 15 6.04 -17.54 -4.50
CA PRO A 15 6.11 -18.86 -5.11
C PRO A 15 7.53 -19.44 -5.03
N GLN A 16 7.64 -20.77 -4.97
CA GLN A 16 8.95 -21.45 -4.96
C GLN A 16 9.62 -21.48 -6.35
N ALA A 17 8.84 -21.34 -7.42
CA ALA A 17 9.31 -21.27 -8.80
C ALA A 17 8.42 -20.31 -9.61
N ALA A 18 8.96 -19.76 -10.71
CA ALA A 18 8.22 -18.94 -11.68
C ALA A 18 7.33 -19.78 -12.64
N GLU A 19 6.81 -20.89 -12.14
CA GLU A 19 5.99 -21.84 -12.87
C GLU A 19 4.54 -21.79 -12.40
N ALA A 20 3.61 -22.10 -13.31
CA ALA A 20 2.19 -22.00 -13.01
C ALA A 20 1.76 -22.88 -11.81
N ALA A 21 2.40 -24.05 -11.63
CA ALA A 21 2.11 -24.95 -10.52
C ALA A 21 2.54 -24.35 -9.17
N ALA A 22 3.77 -23.84 -9.07
CA ALA A 22 4.28 -23.21 -7.85
C ALA A 22 3.52 -21.92 -7.52
N VAL A 23 3.20 -21.10 -8.53
CA VAL A 23 2.37 -19.91 -8.37
C VAL A 23 0.96 -20.28 -7.90
N ARG A 24 0.36 -21.36 -8.42
CA ARG A 24 -0.95 -21.86 -7.98
C ARG A 24 -0.90 -22.27 -6.51
N ALA A 25 0.13 -22.99 -6.08
CA ALA A 25 0.28 -23.42 -4.69
C ALA A 25 0.40 -22.22 -3.73
N PHE A 26 1.21 -21.22 -4.09
CA PHE A 26 1.32 -19.97 -3.33
C PHE A 26 -0.01 -19.21 -3.28
N LEU A 27 -0.65 -18.96 -4.43
CA LEU A 27 -1.92 -18.25 -4.51
C LEU A 27 -3.03 -18.97 -3.75
N ALA A 28 -3.03 -20.30 -3.71
CA ALA A 28 -4.00 -21.07 -2.94
C ALA A 28 -3.90 -20.79 -1.44
N ARG A 29 -2.67 -20.70 -0.90
CA ARG A 29 -2.45 -20.35 0.52
C ARG A 29 -2.76 -18.88 0.78
N PHE A 30 -2.24 -17.98 -0.06
CA PHE A 30 -2.41 -16.54 0.10
C PHE A 30 -3.88 -16.11 0.03
N LEU A 31 -4.59 -16.54 -1.01
CA LEU A 31 -5.97 -16.10 -1.23
C LEU A 31 -6.99 -16.86 -0.37
N ALA A 32 -6.64 -18.02 0.22
CA ALA A 32 -7.54 -18.72 1.15
C ALA A 32 -7.52 -18.15 2.57
N ASP A 33 -6.59 -17.24 2.85
CA ASP A 33 -6.47 -16.55 4.12
C ASP A 33 -7.63 -15.55 4.30
N PRO A 34 -8.44 -15.69 5.38
CA PRO A 34 -9.56 -14.77 5.64
C PRO A 34 -9.13 -13.33 5.88
N ARG A 35 -7.87 -13.08 6.31
CA ARG A 35 -7.33 -11.72 6.44
C ARG A 35 -7.10 -11.05 5.08
N VAL A 36 -6.77 -11.85 4.06
CA VAL A 36 -6.50 -11.33 2.70
C VAL A 36 -7.79 -11.11 1.94
N VAL A 37 -8.72 -12.07 2.00
CA VAL A 37 -10.03 -11.99 1.36
C VAL A 37 -11.14 -12.17 2.40
N GLU A 38 -11.69 -11.06 2.86
CA GLU A 38 -12.80 -11.02 3.83
C GLU A 38 -14.16 -11.23 3.14
N LEU A 39 -14.32 -12.37 2.47
CA LEU A 39 -15.61 -12.85 1.98
C LEU A 39 -16.00 -14.12 2.74
N PRO A 40 -17.30 -14.39 2.93
CA PRO A 40 -17.74 -15.64 3.55
C PRO A 40 -17.08 -16.85 2.87
N ARG A 41 -16.41 -17.71 3.65
CA ARG A 41 -15.58 -18.81 3.12
C ARG A 41 -16.37 -19.75 2.20
N ALA A 42 -17.64 -19.99 2.52
CA ALA A 42 -18.53 -20.81 1.71
C ALA A 42 -18.77 -20.26 0.30
N LEU A 43 -18.66 -18.94 0.11
CA LEU A 43 -18.76 -18.28 -1.20
C LEU A 43 -17.39 -18.17 -1.88
N TRP A 44 -16.36 -17.82 -1.11
CA TRP A 44 -15.05 -17.53 -1.66
C TRP A 44 -14.25 -18.77 -2.07
N LEU A 45 -14.26 -19.84 -1.28
CA LEU A 45 -13.45 -21.02 -1.59
C LEU A 45 -13.88 -21.71 -2.90
N PRO A 46 -15.17 -21.91 -3.20
CA PRO A 46 -15.59 -22.41 -4.52
C PRO A 46 -15.10 -21.53 -5.67
N LEU A 47 -15.19 -20.20 -5.53
CA LEU A 47 -14.70 -19.25 -6.54
C LEU A 47 -13.17 -19.32 -6.71
N LEU A 48 -12.45 -19.40 -5.58
CA LEU A 48 -11.00 -19.51 -5.55
C LEU A 48 -10.52 -20.77 -6.28
N TYR A 49 -11.03 -21.94 -5.89
CA TYR A 49 -10.60 -23.23 -6.44
C TYR A 49 -11.20 -23.54 -7.82
N GLY A 50 -12.40 -23.04 -8.12
CA GLY A 50 -13.10 -23.30 -9.38
C GLY A 50 -12.76 -22.35 -10.53
N ILE A 51 -12.43 -21.08 -10.24
CA ILE A 51 -12.20 -20.06 -11.29
C ILE A 51 -10.83 -19.40 -11.15
N VAL A 52 -10.47 -18.93 -9.96
CA VAL A 52 -9.24 -18.14 -9.78
C VAL A 52 -7.98 -18.99 -9.97
N LEU A 53 -7.85 -20.12 -9.27
CA LEU A 53 -6.67 -20.99 -9.32
C LEU A 53 -6.48 -21.75 -10.65
N PRO A 54 -7.53 -22.08 -11.42
CA PRO A 54 -7.35 -22.61 -12.78
C PRO A 54 -6.86 -21.59 -13.80
N LEU A 55 -7.27 -20.32 -13.69
CA LEU A 55 -7.05 -19.31 -14.74
C LEU A 55 -5.87 -18.36 -14.44
N ARG A 56 -5.76 -17.88 -13.21
CA ARG A 56 -4.83 -16.79 -12.83
C ARG A 56 -3.35 -17.20 -12.81
N PRO A 57 -2.95 -18.39 -12.31
CA PRO A 57 -1.53 -18.71 -12.12
C PRO A 57 -0.69 -18.66 -13.39
N ARG A 58 -1.24 -19.04 -14.55
CA ARG A 58 -0.50 -18.99 -15.83
C ARG A 58 -0.10 -17.56 -16.21
N ARG A 59 -0.98 -16.58 -15.95
CA ARG A 59 -0.72 -15.16 -16.22
C ARG A 59 0.29 -14.60 -15.23
N VAL A 60 0.10 -14.88 -13.95
CA VAL A 60 1.00 -14.41 -12.87
C VAL A 60 2.40 -15.04 -12.99
N ALA A 61 2.51 -16.30 -13.40
CA ALA A 61 3.80 -16.94 -13.65
C ALA A 61 4.61 -16.24 -14.75
N LYS A 62 3.96 -15.67 -15.78
CA LYS A 62 4.66 -14.85 -16.78
C LYS A 62 5.30 -13.62 -16.14
N LYS A 63 4.60 -12.96 -15.22
CA LYS A 63 5.10 -11.80 -14.47
C LYS A 63 6.31 -12.19 -13.62
N TYR A 64 6.20 -13.25 -12.82
CA TYR A 64 7.31 -13.76 -12.02
C TYR A 64 8.55 -14.08 -12.87
N ARG A 65 8.38 -14.68 -14.05
CA ARG A 65 9.51 -14.98 -14.95
C ARG A 65 10.28 -13.75 -15.41
N ARG A 66 9.64 -12.57 -15.50
CA ARG A 66 10.31 -11.32 -15.91
C ARG A 66 11.32 -10.82 -14.87
N ILE A 67 11.14 -11.20 -13.60
CA ILE A 67 11.94 -10.72 -12.47
C ILE A 67 12.67 -11.86 -11.74
N TRP A 68 12.62 -13.08 -12.26
CA TRP A 68 13.21 -14.25 -11.62
C TRP A 68 14.73 -14.26 -11.82
N SER A 69 15.48 -14.42 -10.74
CA SER A 69 16.94 -14.54 -10.80
C SER A 69 17.39 -16.00 -10.74
N ALA A 70 18.69 -16.24 -10.90
CA ALA A 70 19.29 -17.58 -10.72
C ALA A 70 19.11 -18.11 -9.28
N THR A 71 19.02 -17.20 -8.31
CA THR A 71 18.84 -17.47 -6.87
C THR A 71 17.36 -17.53 -6.45
N GLY A 72 16.43 -17.22 -7.34
CA GLY A 72 14.99 -17.37 -7.13
C GLY A 72 14.21 -16.06 -7.23
N SER A 73 13.21 -15.91 -6.36
CA SER A 73 12.41 -14.68 -6.29
C SER A 73 13.17 -13.57 -5.57
N PRO A 74 13.19 -12.33 -6.09
CA PRO A 74 13.81 -11.18 -5.43
C PRO A 74 13.33 -10.96 -3.99
N LEU A 75 12.04 -11.21 -3.71
CA LEU A 75 11.50 -11.08 -2.35
C LEU A 75 12.20 -12.02 -1.38
N LYS A 76 12.40 -13.28 -1.78
CA LYS A 76 13.05 -14.29 -0.94
C LYS A 76 14.52 -13.94 -0.75
N GLU A 77 15.23 -13.66 -1.84
CA GLU A 77 16.65 -13.32 -1.80
C GLU A 77 16.93 -12.09 -0.91
N HIS A 78 16.19 -11.00 -1.12
CA HIS A 78 16.38 -9.77 -0.36
C HIS A 78 15.96 -9.94 1.11
N SER A 79 14.93 -10.73 1.41
CA SER A 79 14.54 -11.02 2.79
C SER A 79 15.61 -11.85 3.52
N GLU A 80 16.17 -12.88 2.86
CA GLU A 80 17.25 -13.70 3.42
C GLU A 80 18.51 -12.87 3.67
N ARG A 81 18.89 -12.01 2.71
CA ARG A 81 20.01 -11.08 2.87
C ARG A 81 19.76 -10.07 3.99
N LEU A 82 18.57 -9.47 4.05
CA LEU A 82 18.20 -8.53 5.12
C LEU A 82 18.28 -9.20 6.51
N SER A 83 17.80 -10.43 6.62
CA SER A 83 17.87 -11.22 7.87
C SER A 83 19.32 -11.46 8.29
N ALA A 84 20.19 -11.84 7.35
CA ALA A 84 21.62 -12.07 7.62
C ALA A 84 22.36 -10.79 8.03
N GLU A 85 22.14 -9.70 7.30
CA GLU A 85 22.73 -8.39 7.61
C GLU A 85 22.26 -7.87 8.96
N LEU A 86 20.96 -8.02 9.29
CA LEU A 86 20.44 -7.64 10.59
C LEU A 86 21.04 -8.49 11.72
N ALA A 87 21.24 -9.79 11.51
CA ALA A 87 21.86 -10.65 12.51
C ALA A 87 23.31 -10.20 12.80
N GLY A 88 24.12 -9.97 11.75
CA GLY A 88 25.50 -9.50 11.90
C GLY A 88 25.58 -8.12 12.55
N ALA A 89 24.71 -7.20 12.11
CA ALA A 89 24.52 -5.88 12.66
C ALA A 89 24.22 -5.86 14.16
N LEU A 90 23.28 -6.69 14.60
CA LEU A 90 22.86 -6.74 16.00
C LEU A 90 23.90 -7.45 16.87
N ALA A 91 24.59 -8.46 16.35
CA ALA A 91 25.66 -9.16 17.08
C ALA A 91 26.81 -8.22 17.48
N GLN A 92 27.06 -7.18 16.70
CA GLN A 92 28.06 -6.15 17.04
C GLN A 92 27.59 -5.15 18.10
N ARG A 93 26.28 -5.08 18.40
CA ARG A 93 25.67 -4.04 19.24
C ARG A 93 25.05 -4.57 20.53
N ILE A 94 24.68 -5.84 20.54
CA ILE A 94 23.98 -6.50 21.65
C ILE A 94 24.88 -7.61 22.19
N LEU A 95 25.21 -7.51 23.48
CA LEU A 95 26.03 -8.51 24.18
C LEU A 95 25.24 -9.78 24.53
N ALA A 96 23.91 -9.70 24.58
CA ALA A 96 23.06 -10.86 24.82
C ALA A 96 23.05 -11.80 23.61
N PRO A 97 23.00 -13.13 23.82
CA PRO A 97 22.84 -14.08 22.72
C PRO A 97 21.57 -13.77 21.93
N LEU A 98 21.68 -13.70 20.61
CA LEU A 98 20.54 -13.42 19.72
C LEU A 98 20.44 -14.45 18.59
N SER A 99 19.22 -14.66 18.10
CA SER A 99 18.91 -15.45 16.91
C SER A 99 17.90 -14.69 16.06
N VAL A 100 18.23 -14.45 14.80
CA VAL A 100 17.32 -13.81 13.83
C VAL A 100 16.84 -14.89 12.86
N GLU A 101 15.53 -14.99 12.70
CA GLU A 101 14.89 -15.98 11.83
C GLU A 101 13.90 -15.31 10.89
N LEU A 102 13.86 -15.78 9.65
CA LEU A 102 12.90 -15.35 8.64
C LEU A 102 11.75 -16.35 8.53
N GLY A 103 10.53 -15.85 8.62
CA GLY A 103 9.29 -16.58 8.37
C GLY A 103 8.46 -15.91 7.27
N MET A 104 7.82 -16.73 6.44
CA MET A 104 6.93 -16.27 5.39
C MET A 104 5.50 -16.76 5.67
N LEU A 105 4.50 -15.91 5.40
CA LEU A 105 3.11 -16.26 5.64
C LEU A 105 2.62 -17.39 4.72
N TYR A 106 3.00 -17.35 3.44
CA TYR A 106 2.39 -18.21 2.41
C TYR A 106 3.40 -19.07 1.63
N SER A 107 4.66 -19.09 2.05
CA SER A 107 5.73 -19.91 1.44
C SER A 107 6.74 -20.41 2.49
N PRO A 108 7.64 -21.34 2.14
CA PRO A 108 8.81 -21.64 2.97
C PRO A 108 9.90 -20.54 2.89
N PRO A 109 10.75 -20.39 3.93
CA PRO A 109 10.56 -20.92 5.29
C PRO A 109 9.32 -20.26 5.92
N ASP A 110 8.39 -21.06 6.46
CA ASP A 110 7.15 -20.51 7.00
C ASP A 110 7.30 -20.02 8.46
N VAL A 111 6.34 -19.22 8.93
CA VAL A 111 6.32 -18.65 10.29
C VAL A 111 6.47 -19.74 11.36
N ARG A 112 5.81 -20.88 11.17
CA ARG A 112 5.88 -22.02 12.08
C ARG A 112 7.30 -22.59 12.17
N ALA A 113 7.95 -22.85 11.03
CA ALA A 113 9.30 -23.36 10.99
C ALA A 113 10.30 -22.37 11.61
N ALA A 114 10.12 -21.07 11.34
CA ALA A 114 10.97 -20.01 11.91
C ALA A 114 10.84 -19.92 13.43
N LEU A 115 9.62 -19.93 13.98
CA LEU A 115 9.37 -19.99 15.42
C LEU A 115 9.97 -21.27 16.04
N GLY A 116 9.86 -22.42 15.36
CA GLY A 116 10.48 -23.66 15.77
C GLY A 116 12.00 -23.56 15.90
N ARG A 117 12.67 -22.88 14.98
CA ARG A 117 14.13 -22.64 15.04
C ARG A 117 14.51 -21.69 16.19
N LEU A 118 13.74 -20.62 16.41
CA LEU A 118 13.93 -19.73 17.57
C LEU A 118 13.78 -20.50 18.90
N ARG A 119 12.77 -21.38 19.00
CA ARG A 119 12.58 -22.23 20.17
C ARG A 119 13.75 -23.19 20.35
N ALA A 120 14.21 -23.83 19.28
CA ALA A 120 15.34 -24.76 19.32
C ALA A 120 16.67 -24.08 19.71
N SER A 121 16.84 -22.79 19.41
CA SER A 121 18.02 -22.02 19.86
C SER A 121 17.96 -21.63 21.34
N GLY A 122 16.84 -21.89 22.03
CA GLY A 122 16.63 -21.52 23.43
C GLY A 122 16.15 -20.09 23.62
N ALA A 123 15.57 -19.46 22.59
CA ALA A 123 15.01 -18.11 22.73
C ALA A 123 13.83 -18.12 23.71
N GLN A 124 13.93 -17.31 24.76
CA GLN A 124 12.89 -17.15 25.79
C GLN A 124 12.11 -15.85 25.64
N ARG A 125 12.64 -14.90 24.86
CA ARG A 125 11.96 -13.67 24.48
C ARG A 125 11.98 -13.55 22.96
N ILE A 126 10.82 -13.37 22.34
CA ILE A 126 10.69 -13.27 20.89
C ILE A 126 10.14 -11.88 20.54
N LEU A 127 10.91 -11.14 19.75
CA LEU A 127 10.45 -9.96 19.04
C LEU A 127 9.94 -10.38 17.66
N VAL A 128 8.68 -10.09 17.36
CA VAL A 128 8.10 -10.29 16.02
C VAL A 128 8.08 -8.95 15.31
N LEU A 129 8.77 -8.89 14.17
CA LEU A 129 8.85 -7.73 13.29
C LEU A 129 8.30 -8.12 11.91
N PRO A 130 7.01 -7.83 11.65
CA PRO A 130 6.48 -7.83 10.29
C PRO A 130 7.30 -6.86 9.42
N LEU A 131 7.70 -7.27 8.22
CA LEU A 131 8.40 -6.42 7.24
C LEU A 131 7.41 -5.53 6.45
N PHE A 132 6.36 -5.09 7.13
CA PHE A 132 5.31 -4.20 6.63
C PHE A 132 5.29 -2.96 7.54
N PRO A 133 5.84 -1.81 7.09
CA PRO A 133 5.96 -0.65 7.96
C PRO A 133 4.59 -0.11 8.40
N GLN A 134 3.61 -0.09 7.50
CA GLN A 134 2.23 0.34 7.75
C GLN A 134 1.36 -0.88 8.11
N TYR A 135 0.71 -0.84 9.28
CA TYR A 135 -0.22 -1.88 9.68
C TYR A 135 -1.36 -2.01 8.66
N CYS A 136 -1.68 -3.24 8.30
CA CYS A 136 -2.90 -3.64 7.60
C CYS A 136 -3.35 -5.00 8.14
N GLY A 137 -4.67 -5.19 8.28
CA GLY A 137 -5.25 -6.46 8.71
C GLY A 137 -4.86 -7.61 7.80
N ALA A 138 -4.80 -7.36 6.49
CA ALA A 138 -4.42 -8.35 5.48
C ALA A 138 -2.93 -8.74 5.48
N THR A 139 -2.07 -8.00 6.19
CA THR A 139 -0.63 -8.30 6.29
C THR A 139 -0.23 -8.54 7.74
N THR A 140 -0.05 -7.48 8.53
CA THR A 140 0.38 -7.58 9.93
C THR A 140 -0.63 -8.35 10.79
N GLY A 141 -1.94 -8.20 10.52
CA GLY A 141 -2.96 -9.03 11.16
C GLY A 141 -2.79 -10.52 10.88
N ALA A 142 -2.50 -10.90 9.63
CA ALA A 142 -2.20 -12.28 9.26
C ALA A 142 -0.91 -12.81 9.92
N VAL A 143 0.11 -11.96 10.11
CA VAL A 143 1.30 -12.32 10.91
C VAL A 143 0.92 -12.66 12.33
N PHE A 144 0.12 -11.81 12.99
CA PHE A 144 -0.34 -12.06 14.35
C PHE A 144 -1.11 -13.38 14.46
N ASP A 145 -2.03 -13.65 13.54
CA ASP A 145 -2.81 -14.90 13.50
C ASP A 145 -1.91 -16.14 13.37
N GLN A 146 -0.92 -16.13 12.46
CA GLN A 146 -0.03 -17.28 12.27
C GLN A 146 0.92 -17.50 13.44
N VAL A 147 1.45 -16.42 14.04
CA VAL A 147 2.31 -16.51 15.23
C VAL A 147 1.52 -17.07 16.40
N THR A 148 0.35 -16.51 16.70
CA THR A 148 -0.47 -16.94 17.84
C THR A 148 -1.00 -18.36 17.66
N ALA A 149 -1.37 -18.76 16.44
CA ALA A 149 -1.80 -20.13 16.12
C ALA A 149 -0.69 -21.19 16.34
N GLU A 150 0.58 -20.83 16.17
CA GLU A 150 1.68 -21.73 16.50
C GLU A 150 2.00 -21.70 18.00
N LEU A 151 2.06 -20.51 18.61
CA LEU A 151 2.34 -20.37 20.04
C LEU A 151 1.28 -21.05 20.91
N SER A 152 0.00 -21.06 20.51
CA SER A 152 -1.07 -21.75 21.25
C SER A 152 -0.87 -23.27 21.34
N ARG A 153 0.06 -23.84 20.58
CA ARG A 153 0.43 -25.27 20.63
C ARG A 153 1.58 -25.55 21.60
N TRP A 154 2.26 -24.51 22.08
CA TRP A 154 3.44 -24.66 22.93
C TRP A 154 3.04 -24.71 24.41
N ARG A 155 3.60 -25.67 25.15
CA ARG A 155 3.36 -25.79 26.61
C ARG A 155 4.04 -24.67 27.42
N SER A 156 5.25 -24.28 27.00
CA SER A 156 6.01 -23.18 27.59
C SER A 156 6.09 -22.07 26.56
N LEU A 157 5.48 -20.93 26.87
CA LEU A 157 5.48 -19.76 26.01
C LEU A 157 6.72 -18.89 26.28
N PRO A 158 7.33 -18.28 25.26
CA PRO A 158 8.29 -17.21 25.44
C PRO A 158 7.56 -15.89 25.79
N GLU A 159 8.29 -14.91 26.33
CA GLU A 159 7.83 -13.51 26.29
C GLU A 159 7.70 -13.09 24.83
N LEU A 160 6.59 -12.45 24.47
CA LEU A 160 6.33 -12.02 23.10
C LEU A 160 6.23 -10.49 23.05
N HIS A 161 7.05 -9.87 22.21
CA HIS A 161 6.90 -8.48 21.81
C HIS A 161 6.54 -8.44 20.33
N PHE A 162 5.34 -7.95 20.01
CA PHE A 162 4.87 -7.85 18.63
C PHE A 162 4.88 -6.39 18.17
N ILE A 163 5.61 -6.08 17.11
CA ILE A 163 5.61 -4.74 16.51
C ILE A 163 4.47 -4.66 15.49
N ALA A 164 3.43 -3.88 15.79
CA ALA A 164 2.26 -3.73 14.92
C ALA A 164 2.53 -2.84 13.71
N ASP A 165 3.24 -1.73 13.88
CA ASP A 165 3.72 -0.88 12.81
C ASP A 165 4.95 -0.09 13.25
N TYR A 166 5.68 0.45 12.28
CA TYR A 166 6.83 1.33 12.50
C TYR A 166 6.94 2.42 11.42
N HIS A 167 5.83 2.69 10.73
CA HIS A 167 5.75 3.61 9.61
C HIS A 167 6.14 5.06 9.92
N GLU A 168 5.95 5.51 11.17
CA GLU A 168 6.37 6.83 11.67
C GLU A 168 7.78 6.82 12.28
N HIS A 169 8.41 5.65 12.41
CA HIS A 169 9.68 5.54 13.13
C HIS A 169 10.75 6.40 12.44
N PRO A 170 11.40 7.37 13.14
CA PRO A 170 12.31 8.31 12.50
C PRO A 170 13.49 7.63 11.78
N GLY A 171 13.95 6.47 12.26
CA GLY A 171 14.98 5.68 11.58
C GLY A 171 14.51 5.10 10.24
N TYR A 172 13.24 4.73 10.12
CA TYR A 172 12.66 4.22 8.88
C TYR A 172 12.46 5.35 7.86
N ILE A 173 11.91 6.50 8.28
CA ILE A 173 11.77 7.66 7.40
C ILE A 173 13.14 8.16 6.91
N GLU A 174 14.14 8.25 7.79
CA GLU A 174 15.50 8.63 7.38
C GLU A 174 16.13 7.63 6.42
N ALA A 175 15.85 6.32 6.55
CA ALA A 175 16.32 5.32 5.60
C ALA A 175 15.66 5.49 4.22
N LEU A 176 14.36 5.80 4.17
CA LEU A 176 13.67 6.14 2.92
C LEU A 176 14.22 7.42 2.29
N ARG A 177 14.38 8.49 3.08
CA ARG A 177 14.96 9.77 2.63
C ARG A 177 16.35 9.56 2.04
N ALA A 178 17.21 8.80 2.72
CA ALA A 178 18.54 8.46 2.22
C ALA A 178 18.48 7.68 0.91
N SER A 179 17.59 6.67 0.81
CA SER A 179 17.39 5.89 -0.42
C SER A 179 17.05 6.77 -1.62
N VAL A 180 16.05 7.66 -1.46
CA VAL A 180 15.61 8.56 -2.54
C VAL A 180 16.70 9.57 -2.89
N THR A 181 17.39 10.12 -1.89
CA THR A 181 18.46 11.11 -2.10
C THR A 181 19.64 10.50 -2.86
N GLU A 182 20.11 9.33 -2.44
CA GLU A 182 21.20 8.60 -3.11
C GLU A 182 20.83 8.25 -4.56
N HIS A 183 19.58 7.83 -4.80
CA HIS A 183 19.08 7.57 -6.14
C HIS A 183 19.11 8.83 -7.02
N TRP A 184 18.61 9.97 -6.51
CA TRP A 184 18.66 11.23 -7.27
C TRP A 184 20.06 11.77 -7.49
N GLN A 185 21.00 11.52 -6.58
CA GLN A 185 22.40 11.87 -6.77
C GLN A 185 23.01 11.06 -7.93
N ALA A 186 22.66 9.78 -8.05
CA ALA A 186 23.19 8.90 -9.09
C ALA A 186 22.50 9.08 -10.45
N HIS A 187 21.19 9.38 -10.48
CA HIS A 187 20.38 9.35 -11.70
C HIS A 187 19.77 10.70 -12.08
N GLY A 188 20.04 11.75 -11.31
CA GLY A 188 19.41 13.06 -11.44
C GLY A 188 18.01 13.09 -10.83
N ARG A 189 17.65 14.22 -10.22
CA ARG A 189 16.31 14.44 -9.65
C ARG A 189 15.27 14.63 -10.76
N THR A 190 14.05 14.13 -10.54
CA THR A 190 12.89 14.38 -11.41
C THR A 190 11.99 15.48 -10.83
N ALA A 191 11.06 15.97 -11.64
CA ALA A 191 10.12 17.02 -11.24
C ALA A 191 9.11 16.55 -10.17
N HIS A 192 8.81 15.24 -10.10
CA HIS A 192 7.75 14.71 -9.24
C HIS A 192 8.13 13.39 -8.58
N LEU A 193 7.88 13.26 -7.26
CA LEU A 193 7.98 12.01 -6.52
C LEU A 193 6.59 11.37 -6.33
N LEU A 194 6.35 10.23 -6.98
CA LEU A 194 5.16 9.41 -6.73
C LEU A 194 5.44 8.37 -5.65
N ILE A 195 4.71 8.44 -4.54
CA ILE A 195 4.81 7.50 -3.44
C ILE A 195 3.67 6.49 -3.57
N SER A 196 3.99 5.28 -4.04
CA SER A 196 3.01 4.23 -4.35
C SER A 196 2.93 3.20 -3.22
N PHE A 197 1.73 2.88 -2.77
CA PHE A 197 1.47 1.81 -1.79
C PHE A 197 0.61 0.72 -2.41
N HIS A 198 0.65 -0.51 -1.88
CA HIS A 198 -0.30 -1.53 -2.33
C HIS A 198 -1.72 -1.11 -1.95
N GLY A 199 -2.68 -1.17 -2.86
CA GLY A 199 -4.07 -0.85 -2.56
C GLY A 199 -4.72 -1.90 -1.67
N ILE A 200 -5.78 -1.52 -0.96
CA ILE A 200 -6.68 -2.49 -0.32
C ILE A 200 -8.13 -2.14 -0.73
N PRO A 201 -9.08 -3.09 -0.62
CA PRO A 201 -10.49 -2.79 -0.78
C PRO A 201 -10.91 -1.63 0.12
N GLU A 202 -11.65 -0.66 -0.42
CA GLU A 202 -12.13 0.53 0.34
C GLU A 202 -12.92 0.12 1.59
N ARG A 203 -13.65 -1.01 1.50
CA ARG A 203 -14.42 -1.56 2.62
C ARG A 203 -13.57 -1.93 3.83
N TYR A 204 -12.29 -2.29 3.67
CA TYR A 204 -11.42 -2.64 4.81
C TYR A 204 -11.17 -1.40 5.66
N VAL A 205 -10.91 -0.26 5.01
CA VAL A 205 -10.76 1.04 5.70
C VAL A 205 -12.08 1.48 6.34
N GLN A 206 -13.22 1.30 5.64
CA GLN A 206 -14.54 1.60 6.21
C GLN A 206 -14.87 0.75 7.45
N GLN A 207 -14.25 -0.43 7.58
CA GLN A 207 -14.38 -1.32 8.73
C GLN A 207 -13.32 -1.07 9.82
N GLY A 208 -12.49 -0.03 9.67
CA GLY A 208 -11.53 0.40 10.69
C GLY A 208 -10.09 -0.02 10.46
N ASP A 209 -9.74 -0.56 9.28
CA ASP A 209 -8.34 -0.79 8.94
C ASP A 209 -7.58 0.55 8.81
N PRO A 210 -6.52 0.80 9.61
CA PRO A 210 -5.85 2.10 9.65
C PRO A 210 -4.91 2.33 8.46
N TYR A 211 -4.74 1.34 7.56
CA TYR A 211 -3.69 1.35 6.54
C TYR A 211 -3.64 2.63 5.70
N PHE A 212 -4.78 3.18 5.29
CA PHE A 212 -4.83 4.41 4.49
C PHE A 212 -4.17 5.59 5.22
N GLU A 213 -4.52 5.82 6.49
CA GLU A 213 -3.95 6.92 7.29
C GLU A 213 -2.45 6.73 7.53
N ARG A 214 -2.02 5.47 7.73
CA ARG A 214 -0.62 5.08 7.90
C ARG A 214 0.19 5.33 6.62
N CYS A 215 -0.36 5.03 5.45
CA CYS A 215 0.24 5.35 4.15
C CYS A 215 0.40 6.87 3.96
N GLN A 216 -0.67 7.63 4.21
CA GLN A 216 -0.67 9.09 4.09
C GLN A 216 0.36 9.72 5.02
N THR A 217 0.47 9.23 6.26
CA THR A 217 1.45 9.72 7.24
C THR A 217 2.88 9.40 6.82
N SER A 218 3.15 8.19 6.37
CA SER A 218 4.48 7.80 5.85
C SER A 218 4.92 8.69 4.69
N ALA A 219 4.00 8.94 3.75
CA ALA A 219 4.27 9.74 2.56
C ALA A 219 4.59 11.20 2.91
N ARG A 220 3.78 11.79 3.80
CA ARG A 220 4.00 13.16 4.30
C ARG A 220 5.33 13.29 5.04
N LEU A 221 5.64 12.37 5.96
CA LEU A 221 6.90 12.40 6.71
C LEU A 221 8.11 12.27 5.77
N LEU A 222 8.04 11.42 4.75
CA LEU A 222 9.09 11.31 3.75
C LEU A 222 9.22 12.61 2.92
N ALA A 223 8.11 13.19 2.48
CA ALA A 223 8.12 14.43 1.72
C ALA A 223 8.69 15.61 2.52
N ASP A 224 8.33 15.70 3.80
CA ASP A 224 8.84 16.69 4.75
C ASP A 224 10.36 16.55 4.94
N GLU A 225 10.85 15.32 5.17
CA GLU A 225 12.30 15.03 5.32
C GLU A 225 13.10 15.26 4.03
N LEU A 226 12.45 15.16 2.86
CA LEU A 226 13.04 15.49 1.56
C LEU A 226 12.90 16.97 1.18
N LEU A 227 12.23 17.78 2.03
CA LEU A 227 11.94 19.20 1.79
C LEU A 227 11.24 19.41 0.43
N LEU A 228 10.26 18.55 0.10
CA LEU A 228 9.51 18.66 -1.15
C LEU A 228 8.41 19.73 -1.02
N PRO A 229 8.31 20.67 -1.97
CA PRO A 229 7.21 21.61 -1.98
C PRO A 229 5.90 20.93 -2.36
N ASP A 230 4.78 21.58 -2.01
CA ASP A 230 3.45 21.15 -2.45
C ASP A 230 3.40 20.99 -3.97
N GLY A 231 2.78 19.90 -4.43
CA GLY A 231 2.67 19.59 -5.85
C GLY A 231 3.89 18.90 -6.47
N ALA A 232 5.04 18.80 -5.78
CA ALA A 232 6.19 18.02 -6.24
C ALA A 232 6.15 16.54 -5.81
N TRP A 233 5.09 16.13 -5.12
CA TRP A 233 4.88 14.74 -4.71
C TRP A 233 3.40 14.40 -4.64
N SER A 234 3.08 13.11 -4.69
CA SER A 234 1.70 12.61 -4.51
C SER A 234 1.69 11.16 -4.05
N VAL A 235 0.57 10.73 -3.49
CA VAL A 235 0.32 9.32 -3.12
C VAL A 235 -0.55 8.63 -4.17
N SER A 236 -0.29 7.35 -4.41
CA SER A 236 -1.18 6.48 -5.18
C SER A 236 -1.18 5.04 -4.66
N PHE A 237 -2.13 4.24 -5.12
CA PHE A 237 -2.32 2.86 -4.71
C PHE A 237 -2.27 1.90 -5.91
N GLN A 238 -1.43 0.87 -5.83
CA GLN A 238 -1.17 -0.12 -6.89
C GLN A 238 -1.87 -1.47 -6.62
N SER A 239 -1.73 -2.42 -7.53
CA SER A 239 -2.07 -3.84 -7.34
C SER A 239 -3.53 -4.11 -6.94
N ARG A 240 -4.49 -3.60 -7.73
CA ARG A 240 -5.92 -3.87 -7.53
C ARG A 240 -6.32 -5.29 -7.93
N PHE A 241 -7.27 -5.90 -7.22
CA PHE A 241 -7.79 -7.23 -7.52
C PHE A 241 -9.33 -7.31 -7.46
N GLY A 242 -9.93 -7.76 -8.56
CA GLY A 242 -11.38 -7.95 -8.65
C GLY A 242 -12.16 -6.66 -8.95
N PRO A 243 -13.50 -6.74 -8.98
CA PRO A 243 -14.37 -5.66 -9.48
C PRO A 243 -14.80 -4.65 -8.40
N THR A 244 -14.40 -4.85 -7.14
CA THR A 244 -14.82 -4.01 -6.00
C THR A 244 -14.09 -2.67 -5.98
N GLY A 245 -14.54 -1.73 -5.14
CA GLY A 245 -13.83 -0.46 -4.90
C GLY A 245 -12.52 -0.69 -4.13
N TRP A 246 -11.44 -0.07 -4.59
CA TRP A 246 -10.09 -0.13 -4.00
C TRP A 246 -9.60 1.29 -3.74
N LEU A 247 -8.68 1.44 -2.79
CA LEU A 247 -8.09 2.73 -2.48
C LEU A 247 -7.58 3.46 -3.73
N LYS A 248 -7.88 4.77 -3.77
CA LYS A 248 -7.57 5.68 -4.86
C LYS A 248 -6.62 6.78 -4.36
N PRO A 249 -5.86 7.42 -5.27
CA PRO A 249 -5.89 7.23 -6.73
C PRO A 249 -5.06 6.02 -7.20
N TYR A 250 -5.46 5.38 -8.31
CA TYR A 250 -4.76 4.19 -8.80
C TYR A 250 -3.45 4.54 -9.49
N THR A 251 -2.34 3.88 -9.12
CA THR A 251 -0.99 4.21 -9.61
C THR A 251 -0.90 4.22 -11.13
N ILE A 252 -1.44 3.20 -11.81
CA ILE A 252 -1.47 3.13 -13.27
C ILE A 252 -2.21 4.30 -13.93
N GLU A 253 -3.33 4.75 -13.34
CA GLU A 253 -4.13 5.87 -13.87
C GLU A 253 -3.44 7.20 -13.62
N VAL A 254 -2.83 7.37 -12.44
CA VAL A 254 -2.04 8.55 -12.09
C VAL A 254 -0.89 8.72 -13.07
N LEU A 255 -0.12 7.66 -13.31
CA LEU A 255 1.04 7.68 -14.21
C LEU A 255 0.61 7.93 -15.67
N ASN A 256 -0.44 7.26 -16.16
CA ASN A 256 -0.96 7.52 -17.51
C ASN A 256 -1.45 8.97 -17.70
N GLY A 257 -2.02 9.58 -16.66
CA GLY A 257 -2.53 10.95 -16.70
C GLY A 257 -1.49 12.04 -16.41
N MET A 258 -0.27 11.69 -15.96
CA MET A 258 0.77 12.67 -15.61
C MET A 258 1.29 13.47 -16.82
N PRO A 259 1.67 12.86 -17.96
CA PRO A 259 2.20 13.60 -19.11
C PRO A 259 1.23 14.65 -19.67
N ALA A 260 -0.07 14.34 -19.69
CA ALA A 260 -1.12 15.27 -20.12
C ALA A 260 -1.25 16.51 -19.22
N ARG A 261 -0.79 16.42 -17.96
CA ARG A 261 -0.71 17.53 -17.00
C ARG A 261 0.64 18.25 -17.01
N GLY A 262 1.52 17.92 -17.97
CA GLY A 262 2.87 18.49 -18.05
C GLY A 262 3.91 17.79 -17.15
N LEU A 263 3.52 16.81 -16.34
CA LEU A 263 4.43 16.02 -15.51
C LEU A 263 5.01 14.87 -16.34
N ARG A 264 6.08 15.16 -17.08
CA ARG A 264 6.73 14.19 -17.98
C ARG A 264 7.95 13.50 -17.39
N GLU A 265 8.31 13.82 -16.15
CA GLU A 265 9.41 13.19 -15.43
C GLU A 265 8.95 12.79 -14.03
N VAL A 266 9.13 11.52 -13.66
CA VAL A 266 8.66 10.99 -12.38
C VAL A 266 9.67 10.03 -11.76
N THR A 267 9.87 10.15 -10.45
CA THR A 267 10.51 9.13 -9.62
C THR A 267 9.43 8.43 -8.80
N VAL A 268 9.43 7.10 -8.76
CA VAL A 268 8.46 6.29 -8.01
C VAL A 268 9.18 5.56 -6.88
N VAL A 269 8.61 5.58 -5.68
CA VAL A 269 9.07 4.82 -4.51
C VAL A 269 7.91 4.04 -3.89
N CYS A 270 8.19 2.84 -3.37
CA CYS A 270 7.18 1.94 -2.81
C CYS A 270 7.44 1.63 -1.32
N PRO A 271 7.22 2.59 -0.39
CA PRO A 271 7.62 2.44 1.00
C PRO A 271 6.83 1.35 1.76
N GLY A 272 5.71 0.87 1.23
CA GLY A 272 4.97 -0.27 1.78
C GLY A 272 5.69 -1.62 1.71
N PHE A 273 6.81 -1.69 0.98
CA PHE A 273 7.61 -2.91 0.82
C PHE A 273 9.03 -2.70 1.38
N ALA A 274 9.39 -3.48 2.38
CA ALA A 274 10.74 -3.47 2.96
C ALA A 274 11.81 -4.00 1.97
N VAL A 275 11.40 -4.93 1.10
CA VAL A 275 12.24 -5.58 0.08
C VAL A 275 11.51 -5.62 -1.25
N ASP A 276 12.26 -5.66 -2.35
CA ASP A 276 11.70 -5.71 -3.69
C ASP A 276 10.97 -7.03 -3.96
N CYS A 277 9.87 -6.94 -4.71
CA CYS A 277 8.95 -8.04 -4.95
C CYS A 277 8.30 -7.92 -6.35
N LEU A 278 7.27 -8.74 -6.62
CA LEU A 278 6.57 -8.71 -7.90
C LEU A 278 5.92 -7.34 -8.15
N GLU A 279 5.29 -6.79 -7.12
CA GLU A 279 4.53 -5.55 -7.19
C GLU A 279 5.43 -4.33 -7.39
N THR A 280 6.70 -4.39 -6.97
CA THR A 280 7.64 -3.29 -7.20
C THR A 280 8.39 -3.44 -8.51
N LEU A 281 9.00 -4.60 -8.77
CA LEU A 281 9.84 -4.76 -9.95
C LEU A 281 9.02 -4.96 -11.22
N GLU A 282 7.99 -5.80 -11.18
CA GLU A 282 7.23 -6.12 -12.38
C GLU A 282 6.14 -5.10 -12.66
N GLU A 283 5.30 -4.80 -11.67
CA GLU A 283 4.17 -3.89 -11.86
C GLU A 283 4.63 -2.42 -11.94
N ILE A 284 5.46 -1.93 -11.02
CA ILE A 284 5.89 -0.53 -11.02
C ILE A 284 6.98 -0.30 -12.06
N ASP A 285 8.08 -1.05 -11.97
CA ASP A 285 9.27 -0.73 -12.77
C ASP A 285 9.18 -1.21 -14.22
N ILE A 286 8.24 -2.10 -14.54
CA ILE A 286 8.02 -2.51 -15.94
C ILE A 286 6.66 -2.08 -16.46
N GLU A 287 5.54 -2.61 -15.94
CA GLU A 287 4.21 -2.34 -16.54
C GLU A 287 3.82 -0.86 -16.46
N ASN A 288 3.94 -0.25 -15.28
CA ASN A 288 3.57 1.15 -15.06
C ASN A 288 4.59 2.11 -15.69
N ARG A 289 5.89 1.77 -15.68
CA ARG A 289 6.92 2.47 -16.44
C ARG A 289 6.56 2.52 -17.92
N GLU A 290 6.29 1.38 -18.54
CA GLU A 290 5.91 1.33 -19.96
C GLU A 290 4.65 2.15 -20.25
N ALA A 291 3.67 2.10 -19.35
CA ALA A 291 2.43 2.86 -19.50
C ALA A 291 2.68 4.38 -19.45
N PHE A 292 3.47 4.85 -18.49
CA PHE A 292 3.90 6.26 -18.39
C PHE A 292 4.65 6.72 -19.65
N MET A 293 5.60 5.92 -20.13
CA MET A 293 6.37 6.25 -21.33
C MET A 293 5.47 6.31 -22.58
N ARG A 294 4.56 5.34 -22.75
CA ARG A 294 3.57 5.33 -23.85
C ARG A 294 2.61 6.53 -23.80
N ALA A 295 2.29 7.03 -22.60
CA ALA A 295 1.44 8.21 -22.42
C ALA A 295 2.17 9.55 -22.72
N GLY A 296 3.44 9.53 -23.12
CA GLY A 296 4.22 10.72 -23.46
C GLY A 296 5.16 11.21 -22.36
N GLY A 297 5.44 10.36 -21.37
CA GLY A 297 6.50 10.56 -20.38
C GLY A 297 7.89 10.57 -21.03
N LEU A 298 8.82 11.31 -20.42
CA LEU A 298 10.19 11.50 -20.90
C LEU A 298 11.23 10.81 -19.99
N ARG A 299 11.02 10.82 -18.67
CA ARG A 299 11.91 10.15 -17.72
C ARG A 299 11.13 9.48 -16.60
N PHE A 300 11.34 8.17 -16.43
CA PHE A 300 10.80 7.40 -15.32
C PHE A 300 11.97 6.81 -14.52
N GLN A 301 11.91 6.94 -13.21
CA GLN A 301 12.87 6.36 -12.28
C GLN A 301 12.11 5.55 -11.22
N TYR A 302 12.58 4.34 -10.94
CA TYR A 302 12.13 3.56 -9.79
C TYR A 302 13.23 3.56 -8.73
N VAL A 303 12.88 3.93 -7.49
CA VAL A 303 13.77 3.81 -6.33
C VAL A 303 13.56 2.41 -5.75
N PRO A 304 14.58 1.53 -5.76
CA PRO A 304 14.48 0.21 -5.17
C PRO A 304 14.00 0.26 -3.72
N ALA A 305 13.34 -0.82 -3.29
CA ALA A 305 13.01 -0.99 -1.88
C ALA A 305 14.27 -0.90 -1.02
N LEU A 306 14.09 -0.74 0.30
CA LEU A 306 15.24 -0.62 1.20
C LEU A 306 16.15 -1.87 1.15
N ASN A 307 15.59 -3.04 0.82
CA ASN A 307 16.33 -4.28 0.61
C ASN A 307 17.26 -4.56 1.79
N ALA A 308 18.44 -5.13 1.56
CA ALA A 308 19.40 -5.42 2.63
C ALA A 308 20.41 -4.28 2.87
N ARG A 309 20.08 -3.02 2.55
CA ARG A 309 21.06 -1.92 2.72
C ARG A 309 21.35 -1.67 4.20
N ALA A 310 22.58 -1.28 4.53
CA ALA A 310 22.99 -1.04 5.91
C ALA A 310 22.09 -0.03 6.65
N ALA A 311 21.62 1.01 5.95
CA ALA A 311 20.71 1.99 6.53
C ALA A 311 19.36 1.40 6.97
N HIS A 312 18.90 0.31 6.35
CA HIS A 312 17.70 -0.41 6.73
C HIS A 312 17.92 -1.30 7.94
N ALA A 313 19.10 -1.94 8.04
CA ALA A 313 19.43 -2.84 9.14
C ALA A 313 19.82 -2.13 10.45
N LEU A 314 20.40 -0.91 10.39
CA LEU A 314 21.21 -0.39 11.50
C LEU A 314 21.03 1.09 11.87
N ARG A 315 20.30 1.89 11.09
CA ARG A 315 20.47 3.34 11.19
C ARG A 315 19.78 3.93 12.42
N ARG A 316 20.57 4.60 13.28
CA ARG A 316 20.03 5.44 14.35
C ARG A 316 19.39 6.69 13.71
N PRO A 317 18.24 7.16 14.24
CA PRO A 317 17.74 8.45 13.84
C PRO A 317 18.78 9.54 14.15
N ARG A 318 18.93 10.51 13.25
CA ARG A 318 19.65 11.75 13.58
C ARG A 318 18.96 12.35 14.80
N ARG A 319 19.73 12.81 15.81
CA ARG A 319 19.14 13.62 16.89
C ARG A 319 18.48 14.84 16.23
N ALA A 320 17.15 14.84 16.15
CA ALA A 320 16.42 16.00 15.65
C ALA A 320 16.77 17.19 16.55
N GLY A 321 17.26 18.27 15.96
CA GLY A 321 17.32 19.55 16.66
C GLY A 321 15.92 19.91 17.14
N ARG A 322 15.81 20.46 18.36
CA ARG A 322 14.56 20.75 19.10
C ARG A 322 13.49 21.58 18.35
N GLY A 323 13.69 21.96 17.09
CA GLY A 323 12.75 22.76 16.29
C GLY A 323 11.72 21.99 15.45
N GLY A 324 11.94 20.71 15.13
CA GLY A 324 11.06 19.97 14.20
C GLY A 324 9.80 19.36 14.82
N VAL A 325 9.87 18.97 16.09
CA VAL A 325 8.80 18.20 16.77
C VAL A 325 7.57 19.08 17.13
N LEU A 326 7.75 20.39 17.22
CA LEU A 326 6.68 21.32 17.64
C LEU A 326 5.68 21.70 16.53
N ARG A 327 5.92 21.33 15.27
CA ARG A 327 4.94 21.55 14.17
C ARG A 327 3.94 20.40 14.02
N ALA A 328 4.32 19.16 14.32
CA ALA A 328 3.44 18.00 14.21
C ALA A 328 2.35 17.95 15.31
N ALA A 329 2.62 18.53 16.49
CA ALA A 329 1.73 18.46 17.65
C ALA A 329 0.55 19.46 17.63
N ARG A 330 0.46 20.40 16.67
CA ARG A 330 -0.62 21.40 16.61
C ARG A 330 -1.81 21.04 15.74
N LEU A 331 -1.82 19.87 15.10
CA LEU A 331 -2.90 19.45 14.19
C LEU A 331 -3.80 18.35 14.79
N HIS A 332 -3.66 18.01 16.07
CA HIS A 332 -4.40 16.89 16.68
C HIS A 332 -5.48 17.29 17.70
N THR A 333 -6.00 18.52 17.59
CA THR A 333 -7.25 18.92 18.26
C THR A 333 -8.10 19.72 17.27
N GLY A 334 -9.05 19.05 16.61
CA GLY A 334 -9.91 19.69 15.61
C GLY A 334 -10.80 18.71 14.86
N ASP A 335 -11.82 18.20 15.56
CA ASP A 335 -13.15 17.81 15.08
C ASP A 335 -13.26 17.00 13.76
N HIS A 336 -13.37 15.68 13.91
CA HIS A 336 -13.77 14.77 12.84
C HIS A 336 -15.30 14.76 12.69
N HIS A 337 -15.82 15.36 11.62
CA HIS A 337 -16.90 14.83 10.77
C HIS A 337 -17.33 15.90 9.75
N ARG A 338 -16.97 15.72 8.46
CA ARG A 338 -17.86 15.92 7.28
C ARG A 338 -17.10 15.79 5.94
N HIS A 339 -17.70 14.96 5.08
CA HIS A 339 -17.67 14.90 3.62
C HIS A 339 -16.35 14.70 2.84
N LEU A 340 -16.23 13.48 2.30
CA LEU A 340 -15.48 13.12 1.10
C LEU A 340 -16.16 13.72 -0.15
N GLU A 341 -15.54 14.72 -0.77
CA GLU A 341 -15.70 15.07 -2.20
C GLU A 341 -14.40 15.77 -2.68
N PRO A 342 -13.84 15.45 -3.86
CA PRO A 342 -12.60 16.06 -4.36
C PRO A 342 -12.86 17.42 -5.05
N PRO A 343 -11.90 18.37 -5.08
CA PRO A 343 -12.14 19.68 -5.67
C PRO A 343 -11.94 19.67 -7.19
N LEU A 344 -12.96 20.09 -7.93
CA LEU A 344 -12.85 20.55 -9.31
C LEU A 344 -13.43 21.97 -9.46
N ARG A 345 -12.51 22.88 -9.85
CA ARG A 345 -12.65 24.10 -10.66
C ARG A 345 -13.13 25.44 -10.06
N CYS A 346 -12.38 26.45 -10.48
CA CYS A 346 -12.54 27.89 -10.32
C CYS A 346 -13.81 28.47 -10.94
N ALA A 347 -14.23 29.58 -10.31
CA ALA A 347 -14.88 30.78 -10.86
C ALA A 347 -16.27 30.62 -11.48
N GLU A 348 -17.29 31.14 -10.78
CA GLU A 348 -18.04 32.32 -11.24
C GLU A 348 -18.88 32.94 -10.11
N ARG A 349 -19.13 34.23 -10.27
CA ARG A 349 -19.70 35.18 -9.31
C ARG A 349 -21.23 35.30 -9.47
N ARG A 350 -21.85 35.77 -8.37
CA ARG A 350 -23.04 36.64 -8.23
C ARG A 350 -24.42 36.01 -8.00
N ALA A 351 -24.88 36.31 -6.77
CA ALA A 351 -26.10 37.04 -6.43
C ALA A 351 -27.46 36.31 -6.49
N ALA A 352 -28.03 36.09 -5.31
CA ALA A 352 -29.24 36.81 -4.89
C ALA A 352 -29.50 36.58 -3.38
N LEU A 353 -29.39 37.66 -2.60
CA LEU A 353 -29.99 37.80 -1.28
C LEU A 353 -31.48 38.10 -1.49
N GLY A 354 -32.36 37.28 -0.89
CA GLY A 354 -33.80 37.53 -0.83
C GLY A 354 -34.36 36.91 0.45
N ARG A 355 -34.62 37.76 1.44
CA ARG A 355 -35.19 37.43 2.74
C ARG A 355 -36.66 37.04 2.60
N THR A 356 -37.14 36.16 3.47
CA THR A 356 -38.41 36.18 4.25
C THR A 356 -38.58 34.78 4.84
N ALA A 357 -38.36 34.59 6.15
CA ALA A 357 -39.31 34.82 7.25
C ALA A 357 -40.46 33.77 7.31
N SER A 358 -40.37 32.94 8.35
CA SER A 358 -41.46 32.49 9.24
C SER A 358 -42.65 31.73 8.65
N ALA A 359 -42.81 30.46 9.03
CA ALA A 359 -43.85 30.06 9.99
C ALA A 359 -43.75 28.56 10.30
N ALA A 360 -43.70 28.26 11.60
CA ALA A 360 -44.03 26.95 12.16
C ALA A 360 -45.55 26.71 12.05
N GLY A 361 -45.96 25.47 11.82
CA GLY A 361 -47.37 25.09 11.77
C GLY A 361 -47.53 23.58 11.60
N SER A 362 -47.47 22.89 12.73
CA SER A 362 -47.90 21.51 12.93
C SER A 362 -49.34 21.28 12.42
N LEU A 363 -49.63 20.15 11.75
CA LEU A 363 -50.54 19.12 12.27
C LEU A 363 -50.82 18.02 11.25
N ALA A 364 -50.99 16.82 11.81
CA ALA A 364 -51.30 15.54 11.20
C ALA A 364 -52.64 15.52 10.44
N GLY A 365 -52.80 14.51 9.57
CA GLY A 365 -54.14 14.07 9.15
C GLY A 365 -54.25 13.38 7.81
N ALA A 366 -53.93 12.09 7.79
CA ALA A 366 -54.74 11.01 7.20
C ALA A 366 -55.34 11.16 5.77
N ASP A 367 -54.84 10.28 4.92
CA ASP A 367 -55.59 9.27 4.14
C ASP A 367 -56.36 9.61 2.85
N LEU A 368 -56.14 8.66 1.92
CA LEU A 368 -57.05 8.10 0.92
C LEU A 368 -57.20 8.76 -0.48
N ARG A 369 -56.95 7.87 -1.46
CA ARG A 369 -57.55 7.72 -2.80
C ARG A 369 -56.85 8.37 -4.02
N ALA A 370 -56.15 7.49 -4.75
CA ALA A 370 -56.19 7.40 -6.22
C ALA A 370 -57.65 7.10 -6.70
N PRO A 371 -58.01 7.11 -8.00
CA PRO A 371 -57.16 7.07 -9.21
C PRO A 371 -57.63 7.97 -10.38
N GLY A 372 -56.88 7.97 -11.49
CA GLY A 372 -57.52 8.19 -12.79
C GLY A 372 -56.70 8.89 -13.87
N HIS A 373 -56.33 8.08 -14.88
CA HIS A 373 -56.38 8.41 -16.31
C HIS A 373 -55.31 9.28 -16.99
N ARG A 374 -54.50 8.56 -17.79
CA ARG A 374 -54.32 8.67 -19.26
C ARG A 374 -54.12 10.06 -19.87
N GLY A 375 -53.08 10.15 -20.72
CA GLY A 375 -53.22 10.81 -22.02
C GLY A 375 -51.98 11.52 -22.56
N LEU A 376 -51.17 10.78 -23.31
CA LEU A 376 -50.63 11.10 -24.63
C LEU A 376 -50.57 12.58 -25.07
N GLY A 377 -49.40 13.01 -25.58
CA GLY A 377 -49.32 14.22 -26.40
C GLY A 377 -47.90 14.60 -26.80
N ALA A 378 -47.38 13.94 -27.84
CA ALA A 378 -46.17 14.33 -28.54
C ALA A 378 -46.35 15.70 -29.24
N ALA A 379 -45.31 16.53 -29.25
CA ALA A 379 -45.07 17.49 -30.33
C ALA A 379 -43.59 17.86 -30.41
N ALA A 380 -42.95 17.35 -31.45
CA ALA A 380 -41.66 17.80 -31.92
C ALA A 380 -41.82 19.19 -32.56
N HIS A 381 -40.83 20.07 -32.35
CA HIS A 381 -40.50 21.09 -33.35
C HIS A 381 -38.99 21.21 -33.49
N ARG A 382 -38.51 20.70 -34.62
CA ARG A 382 -37.21 21.06 -35.21
C ARG A 382 -37.40 22.41 -35.91
N CYS A 383 -36.50 23.34 -35.69
CA CYS A 383 -36.20 24.41 -36.63
C CYS A 383 -34.71 24.36 -36.96
N ARG A 384 -34.42 24.07 -38.24
CA ARG A 384 -33.14 24.29 -38.92
C ARG A 384 -33.21 25.64 -39.63
N HIS A 385 -32.15 26.44 -39.56
CA HIS A 385 -31.66 27.34 -40.62
C HIS A 385 -30.18 27.62 -40.30
N ARG A 386 -29.23 27.02 -41.03
CA ARG A 386 -28.53 27.51 -42.24
C ARG A 386 -27.66 28.78 -42.02
N ALA A 387 -26.35 28.51 -41.91
CA ALA A 387 -25.31 28.79 -42.91
C ALA A 387 -24.44 30.08 -42.86
N HIS A 388 -23.15 29.82 -43.11
CA HIS A 388 -22.07 30.63 -43.70
C HIS A 388 -21.23 31.62 -42.85
N GLY A 389 -19.91 31.47 -42.99
CA GLY A 389 -18.95 32.58 -42.84
C GLY A 389 -17.60 32.26 -42.17
N LEU A 390 -16.67 31.64 -42.89
CA LEU A 390 -15.20 31.82 -42.72
C LEU A 390 -14.74 32.93 -43.70
N PRO A 391 -13.47 33.39 -43.69
CA PRO A 391 -12.48 33.56 -42.61
C PRO A 391 -11.80 34.96 -42.67
N HIS A 392 -10.93 35.32 -41.71
CA HIS A 392 -9.65 35.97 -42.04
C HIS A 392 -8.64 36.00 -40.88
N ARG A 393 -7.38 35.84 -41.28
CA ARG A 393 -6.11 35.85 -40.54
C ARG A 393 -5.82 37.20 -39.84
N ARG A 394 -5.07 37.14 -38.74
CA ARG A 394 -3.66 37.60 -38.67
C ARG A 394 -2.92 36.87 -37.58
#